data_AF-A0A515RSY0-F1
#
_entry.id   AF-A0A515RSY0-F1
#
_cell.length_a   1.000
_cell.length_b   1.000
_cell.length_c   1.000
_cell.angle_alpha   90.00
_cell.angle_beta   90.00
_cell.angle_gamma   90.00
#
_symmetry.space_group_name_H-M   'P 1'
#
loop_
_entity.id
_entity.type
_entity.pdbx_description
1 polymer ?
#
loop_
_entity_poly.entity_id
_entity_poly.type
_entity_poly.pdbx_seq_one_letter_code
_entity_poly.pdbx_strand_id
1 'polypeptide(L)'
;MNTAQLPKKANIYKAMFYFFFNKEKFITLGAINKMAFELEKDEYKRKLEAGKYSLNPDDHKHSLEEYCDDLRKSILASVLIMLGVLFIVIAIGFYSGKFRIIYPLEWKDAVSATGIFILSWSTLFQLGWRNASWKGCRLDELVGLAIFRRFFIFGSFLSLLYFAI
;
A
#
# COMPACT_ATOMS: atom_id res chain seq x y z
N MET A 1 -21.01 21.81 -25.74
CA MET A 1 -20.08 20.79 -25.21
C MET A 1 -19.29 21.45 -24.09
N ASN A 2 -19.61 21.15 -22.82
CA ASN A 2 -18.80 21.64 -21.70
C ASN A 2 -17.47 20.89 -21.75
N THR A 3 -16.36 21.62 -21.79
CA THR A 3 -15.00 21.09 -21.72
C THR A 3 -14.71 20.58 -20.31
N ALA A 4 -15.46 19.57 -19.85
CA ALA A 4 -15.06 18.76 -18.72
C ALA A 4 -13.70 18.17 -19.08
N GLN A 5 -12.65 18.67 -18.41
CA GLN A 5 -11.28 18.25 -18.67
C GLN A 5 -11.22 16.71 -18.65
N LEU A 6 -10.75 16.11 -19.74
CA LEU A 6 -10.59 14.67 -19.83
C LEU A 6 -9.79 14.16 -18.62
N PRO A 7 -10.24 13.08 -17.96
CA PRO A 7 -9.58 12.56 -16.77
C PRO A 7 -8.14 12.17 -17.12
N LYS A 8 -7.19 12.59 -16.27
CA LYS A 8 -5.76 12.30 -16.42
C LYS A 8 -5.32 11.25 -15.40
N LYS A 9 -4.31 10.46 -15.76
CA LYS A 9 -3.67 9.50 -14.85
C LYS A 9 -3.19 10.21 -13.58
N ALA A 10 -3.49 9.61 -12.44
CA ALA A 10 -3.19 10.18 -11.15
C ALA A 10 -1.69 10.04 -10.79
N ASN A 11 -1.15 11.03 -10.08
CA ASN A 11 0.19 10.92 -9.52
C ASN A 11 0.17 9.96 -8.30
N ILE A 12 0.98 8.90 -8.37
CA ILE A 12 1.06 7.84 -7.36
C ILE A 12 1.43 8.40 -5.97
N TYR A 13 2.30 9.40 -5.87
CA TYR A 13 2.69 9.98 -4.58
C TYR A 13 1.57 10.79 -3.95
N LYS A 14 0.81 11.53 -4.78
CA LYS A 14 -0.37 12.25 -4.32
C LYS A 14 -1.47 11.28 -3.88
N ALA A 15 -1.64 10.18 -4.61
CA ALA A 15 -2.55 9.10 -4.26
C ALA A 15 -2.16 8.42 -2.94
N MET A 16 -0.88 8.12 -2.74
CA MET A 16 -0.36 7.55 -1.50
C MET A 16 -0.58 8.48 -0.31
N PHE A 17 -0.34 9.79 -0.47
CA PHE A 17 -0.64 10.77 0.57
C PHE A 17 -2.13 10.74 0.96
N TYR A 18 -3.04 10.79 -0.01
CA TYR A 18 -4.47 10.70 0.29
C TYR A 18 -4.88 9.33 0.83
N PHE A 19 -4.24 8.24 0.41
CA PHE A 19 -4.52 6.91 0.95
C PHE A 19 -4.37 6.87 2.48
N PHE A 20 -3.37 7.55 3.03
CA PHE A 20 -3.17 7.64 4.49
C PHE A 20 -4.01 8.75 5.14
N PHE A 21 -4.09 9.93 4.53
CA PHE A 21 -4.63 11.12 5.21
C PHE A 21 -6.07 11.50 4.83
N ASN A 22 -6.58 11.05 3.68
CA ASN A 22 -7.92 11.41 3.22
C ASN A 22 -8.53 10.36 2.25
N LYS A 23 -9.37 9.48 2.81
CA LYS A 23 -10.02 8.38 2.08
C LYS A 23 -10.85 8.88 0.89
N GLU A 24 -11.67 9.91 1.08
CA GLU A 24 -12.57 10.43 0.03
C GLU A 24 -11.79 11.00 -1.16
N LYS A 25 -10.71 11.74 -0.89
CA LYS A 25 -9.82 12.26 -1.94
C LYS A 25 -9.08 11.14 -2.66
N PHE A 26 -8.73 10.07 -1.96
CA PHE A 26 -8.13 8.88 -2.58
C PHE A 26 -9.11 8.18 -3.53
N ILE A 27 -10.35 7.94 -3.09
CA ILE A 27 -11.40 7.30 -3.90
C ILE A 27 -11.71 8.13 -5.14
N THR A 28 -11.87 9.45 -4.97
CA THR A 28 -12.12 10.37 -6.10
C THR A 28 -10.97 10.35 -7.11
N LEU A 29 -9.74 10.33 -6.63
CA LEU A 29 -8.56 10.22 -7.48
C LEU A 29 -8.48 8.84 -8.18
N GLY A 30 -8.90 7.78 -7.50
CA GLY A 30 -9.04 6.43 -8.05
C GLY A 30 -10.07 6.37 -9.17
N ALA A 31 -11.22 7.03 -9.01
CA ALA A 31 -12.27 7.10 -10.03
C ALA A 31 -11.77 7.85 -11.27
N ILE A 32 -11.09 8.99 -11.08
CA ILE A 32 -10.47 9.74 -12.18
C ILE A 32 -9.41 8.89 -12.91
N ASN A 33 -8.55 8.18 -12.18
CA ASN A 33 -7.53 7.34 -12.78
C ASN A 33 -8.13 6.15 -13.57
N LYS A 34 -9.19 5.54 -13.04
CA LYS A 34 -9.94 4.48 -13.71
C LYS A 34 -10.57 4.98 -15.00
N MET A 35 -11.25 6.13 -14.96
CA MET A 35 -11.85 6.74 -16.16
C MET A 35 -10.79 7.10 -17.20
N ALA A 36 -9.65 7.66 -16.79
CA ALA A 36 -8.54 7.96 -17.68
C ALA A 36 -8.03 6.71 -18.41
N PHE A 37 -7.93 5.59 -17.69
CA PHE A 37 -7.50 4.31 -18.26
C PHE A 37 -8.56 3.66 -19.17
N GLU A 38 -9.85 3.75 -18.80
CA GLU A 38 -10.95 3.24 -19.63
C GLU A 38 -11.02 4.01 -20.95
N LEU A 39 -10.88 5.33 -20.92
CA LEU A 39 -10.88 6.21 -22.11
C LEU A 39 -9.65 6.05 -23.03
N GLU A 40 -8.59 5.35 -22.60
CA GLU A 40 -7.51 4.93 -23.51
C GLU A 40 -7.99 3.84 -24.50
N LYS A 41 -9.06 3.10 -24.17
CA LYS A 41 -9.62 2.05 -25.04
C LYS A 41 -10.69 2.61 -25.97
N ASP A 42 -10.60 2.24 -27.25
CA ASP A 42 -11.52 2.75 -28.28
C ASP A 42 -12.99 2.35 -28.05
N GLU A 43 -13.24 1.22 -27.38
CA GLU A 43 -14.60 0.81 -26.98
C GLU A 43 -15.27 1.85 -26.08
N TYR A 44 -14.53 2.41 -25.12
CA TYR A 44 -15.07 3.36 -24.15
C TYR A 44 -15.16 4.77 -24.74
N LYS A 45 -14.27 5.14 -25.66
CA LYS A 45 -14.44 6.37 -26.47
C LYS A 45 -15.74 6.34 -27.27
N ARG A 46 -16.04 5.22 -27.92
CA ARG A 46 -17.33 5.02 -28.64
C ARG A 46 -18.54 5.07 -27.71
N LYS A 47 -18.43 4.54 -26.49
CA LYS A 47 -19.51 4.64 -25.47
C LYS A 47 -19.70 6.07 -24.98
N LEU A 48 -18.63 6.85 -24.86
CA LEU A 48 -18.70 8.28 -24.54
C LEU A 48 -19.38 9.08 -25.65
N GLU A 49 -19.00 8.84 -26.91
CA GLU A 49 -19.63 9.47 -28.09
C GLU A 49 -21.12 9.12 -28.20
N ALA A 50 -21.50 7.90 -27.82
CA ALA A 50 -22.89 7.45 -27.79
C ALA A 50 -23.70 7.95 -26.56
N GLY A 51 -23.10 8.74 -25.66
CA GLY A 51 -23.73 9.22 -24.43
C GLY A 51 -24.02 8.12 -23.39
N LYS A 52 -23.45 6.92 -23.55
CA LYS A 52 -23.65 5.76 -22.66
C LYS A 52 -22.57 5.63 -21.58
N TYR A 53 -21.70 6.63 -21.45
CA TYR A 53 -20.60 6.65 -20.48
C TYR A 53 -20.60 7.98 -19.73
N SER A 54 -20.68 7.92 -18.40
CA SER A 54 -20.66 9.09 -17.52
C SER A 54 -19.23 9.56 -17.27
N LEU A 55 -19.00 10.87 -17.36
CA LEU A 55 -17.73 11.49 -16.93
C LEU A 55 -17.76 11.91 -15.45
N ASN A 56 -18.83 11.60 -14.72
CA ASN A 56 -18.91 11.90 -13.30
C ASN A 56 -18.10 10.86 -12.49
N PRO A 57 -17.08 11.29 -11.72
CA PRO A 57 -16.32 10.38 -10.86
C PRO A 57 -17.19 9.64 -9.86
N ASP A 58 -18.28 10.26 -9.37
CA ASP A 58 -19.16 9.70 -8.33
C ASP A 58 -19.79 8.36 -8.75
N ASP A 59 -20.18 8.24 -10.01
CA ASP A 59 -20.79 7.01 -10.56
C ASP A 59 -19.81 5.82 -10.59
N HIS A 60 -18.51 6.09 -10.44
CA HIS A 60 -17.45 5.09 -10.53
C HIS A 60 -16.84 4.75 -9.15
N LYS A 61 -17.25 5.43 -8.07
CA LYS A 61 -16.66 5.32 -6.72
C LYS A 61 -17.00 4.03 -5.99
N HIS A 62 -18.18 3.46 -6.20
CA HIS A 62 -18.74 2.42 -5.33
C HIS A 62 -17.84 1.17 -5.21
N SER A 63 -17.15 0.79 -6.28
CA SER A 63 -16.19 -0.33 -6.23
C SER A 63 -14.85 0.05 -5.59
N LEU A 64 -14.42 1.31 -5.73
CA LEU A 64 -13.13 1.81 -5.23
C LEU A 64 -13.08 1.93 -3.70
N GLU A 65 -14.23 2.13 -3.06
CA GLU A 65 -14.35 2.14 -1.60
C GLU A 65 -13.98 0.79 -0.99
N GLU A 66 -14.59 -0.28 -1.48
CA GLU A 66 -14.35 -1.66 -1.02
C GLU A 66 -12.87 -2.03 -1.17
N TYR A 67 -12.26 -1.66 -2.31
CA TYR A 67 -10.86 -1.91 -2.56
C TYR A 67 -9.90 -1.11 -1.68
N CYS A 68 -10.23 0.16 -1.39
CA CYS A 68 -9.45 0.97 -0.46
C CYS A 68 -9.51 0.39 0.96
N ASP A 69 -10.68 -0.10 1.39
CA ASP A 69 -10.86 -0.69 2.71
C ASP A 69 -10.17 -2.05 2.82
N ASP A 70 -10.23 -2.88 1.78
CA ASP A 70 -9.43 -4.10 1.68
C ASP A 70 -7.94 -3.78 1.85
N LEU A 71 -7.44 -2.71 1.21
CA LEU A 71 -6.03 -2.26 1.27
C LEU A 71 -5.60 -1.90 2.66
N ARG A 72 -6.42 -1.11 3.34
CA ARG A 72 -6.18 -0.77 4.74
C ARG A 72 -6.23 -2.00 5.64
N LYS A 73 -7.22 -2.88 5.44
CA LYS A 73 -7.41 -4.09 6.24
C LYS A 73 -6.23 -5.04 6.11
N SER A 74 -5.69 -5.24 4.91
CA SER A 74 -4.54 -6.11 4.70
C SER A 74 -3.24 -5.53 5.24
N ILE A 75 -3.05 -4.20 5.13
CA ILE A 75 -1.94 -3.49 5.81
C ILE A 75 -2.04 -3.72 7.32
N LEU A 76 -3.22 -3.52 7.92
CA LEU A 76 -3.41 -3.70 9.36
C LEU A 76 -3.25 -5.17 9.80
N ALA A 77 -3.83 -6.11 9.05
CA ALA A 77 -3.73 -7.54 9.35
C ALA A 77 -2.27 -8.02 9.32
N SER A 78 -1.50 -7.60 8.32
CA SER A 78 -0.08 -7.95 8.22
C SER A 78 0.75 -7.35 9.36
N VAL A 79 0.47 -6.12 9.79
CA VAL A 79 1.11 -5.53 10.99
C VAL A 79 0.78 -6.36 12.24
N LEU A 80 -0.49 -6.72 12.44
CA LEU A 80 -0.92 -7.51 13.60
C LEU A 80 -0.26 -8.90 13.63
N ILE A 81 -0.17 -9.58 12.50
CA ILE A 81 0.53 -10.87 12.40
C ILE A 81 2.00 -10.71 12.76
N MET A 82 2.67 -9.68 12.22
CA MET A 82 4.08 -9.42 12.52
C MET A 82 4.34 -9.07 13.98
N LEU A 83 3.45 -8.31 14.62
CA LEU A 83 3.52 -8.06 16.06
C LEU A 83 3.35 -9.34 16.87
N GLY A 84 2.45 -10.24 16.45
CA GLY A 84 2.31 -11.57 17.05
C GLY A 84 3.59 -12.40 16.94
N VAL A 85 4.22 -12.42 15.76
CA VAL A 85 5.51 -13.11 15.56
C VAL A 85 6.61 -12.48 16.42
N LEU A 86 6.69 -11.15 16.49
CA LEU A 86 7.65 -10.44 17.35
C LEU A 86 7.46 -10.80 18.82
N PHE A 87 6.22 -10.86 19.30
CA PHE A 87 5.90 -11.25 20.67
C PHE A 87 6.37 -12.68 20.97
N ILE A 88 6.16 -13.62 20.05
CA ILE A 88 6.63 -15.00 20.19
C ILE A 88 8.17 -15.05 20.28
N VAL A 89 8.87 -14.31 19.42
CA VAL A 89 10.35 -14.24 19.43
C VAL A 89 10.86 -13.70 20.77
N ILE A 90 10.24 -12.62 21.27
CA ILE A 90 10.59 -12.03 22.58
C ILE A 90 10.32 -13.05 23.70
N ALA A 91 9.17 -13.71 23.71
CA ALA A 91 8.82 -14.71 24.71
C ALA A 91 9.80 -15.90 24.73
N ILE A 92 10.18 -16.42 23.55
CA ILE A 92 11.20 -17.48 23.41
C ILE A 92 12.55 -17.00 23.94
N GLY A 93 12.94 -15.77 23.62
CA GLY A 93 14.19 -15.19 24.05
C GLY A 93 14.27 -14.99 25.57
N PHE A 94 13.17 -14.59 26.21
CA PHE A 94 13.04 -14.55 27.67
C PHE A 94 13.12 -15.95 28.28
N TYR A 95 12.38 -16.92 27.74
CA TYR A 95 12.38 -18.31 28.23
C TYR A 95 13.75 -18.98 28.10
N SER A 96 14.48 -18.69 27.01
CA SER A 96 15.83 -19.22 26.77
C SER A 96 16.91 -18.55 27.64
N GLY A 97 16.55 -17.58 28.49
CA GLY A 97 17.48 -16.85 29.36
C GLY A 97 18.45 -15.92 28.63
N LYS A 98 18.24 -15.68 27.32
CA LYS A 98 19.08 -14.82 26.48
C LYS A 98 18.73 -13.34 26.63
N PHE A 99 17.45 -12.99 26.87
CA PHE A 99 17.07 -11.64 27.25
C PHE A 99 17.27 -11.44 28.75
N ARG A 100 18.45 -10.96 29.12
CA ARG A 100 18.69 -10.42 30.47
C ARG A 100 18.35 -8.93 30.44
N ILE A 101 17.36 -8.51 31.23
CA ILE A 101 16.89 -7.10 31.38
C ILE A 101 18.02 -6.12 31.74
N ILE A 102 19.17 -6.63 32.16
CA ILE A 102 20.31 -5.88 32.71
C ILE A 102 21.25 -5.34 31.62
N TYR A 103 21.29 -5.94 30.42
CA TYR A 103 22.15 -5.44 29.34
C TYR A 103 21.43 -4.34 28.54
N PRO A 104 22.03 -3.16 28.37
CA PRO A 104 21.46 -2.14 27.49
C PRO A 104 21.42 -2.70 26.07
N LEU A 105 20.23 -2.66 25.46
CA LEU A 105 20.05 -3.05 24.07
C LEU A 105 20.99 -2.20 23.21
N GLU A 106 21.95 -2.83 22.52
CA GLU A 106 22.85 -2.07 21.66
C GLU A 106 22.04 -1.41 20.54
N TRP A 107 22.28 -0.13 20.31
CA TRP A 107 21.53 0.64 19.32
C TRP A 107 21.60 0.01 17.92
N LYS A 108 22.73 -0.63 17.60
CA LYS A 108 22.95 -1.36 16.35
C LYS A 108 21.99 -2.54 16.20
N ASP A 109 21.80 -3.32 17.26
CA ASP A 109 20.89 -4.47 17.28
C ASP A 109 19.44 -4.01 17.16
N ALA A 110 19.08 -2.92 17.86
CA ALA A 110 17.75 -2.33 17.78
C ALA A 110 17.41 -1.85 16.36
N VAL A 111 18.35 -1.17 15.70
CA VAL A 111 18.20 -0.68 14.33
C VAL A 111 18.11 -1.83 13.34
N SER A 112 18.95 -2.85 13.49
CA SER A 112 18.93 -4.06 12.64
C SER A 112 17.63 -4.83 12.77
N ALA A 113 17.20 -5.09 14.01
CA ALA A 113 15.94 -5.78 14.31
C ALA A 113 14.73 -5.03 13.75
N THR A 114 14.74 -3.69 13.85
CA THR A 114 13.71 -2.83 13.24
C THR A 114 13.71 -2.96 11.72
N GLY A 115 14.88 -2.99 11.09
CA GLY A 115 15.02 -3.21 9.64
C GLY A 115 14.46 -4.56 9.20
N ILE A 116 14.81 -5.64 9.90
CA ILE A 116 14.31 -7.00 9.66
C ILE A 116 12.79 -7.06 9.85
N PHE A 117 12.26 -6.42 10.89
CA PHE A 117 10.83 -6.36 11.14
C PHE A 117 10.10 -5.66 9.99
N ILE A 118 10.56 -4.47 9.58
CA ILE A 118 9.96 -3.70 8.47
C ILE A 118 10.03 -4.50 7.16
N LEU A 119 11.17 -5.13 6.88
CA LEU A 119 11.37 -5.95 5.69
C LEU A 119 10.41 -7.14 5.68
N SER A 120 10.36 -7.91 6.77
CA SER A 120 9.50 -9.09 6.91
C SER A 120 8.02 -8.74 6.88
N TRP A 121 7.66 -7.59 7.44
CA TRP A 121 6.30 -7.06 7.35
C TRP A 121 5.94 -6.69 5.92
N SER A 122 6.83 -5.99 5.20
CA SER A 122 6.58 -5.59 3.82
C SER A 122 6.35 -6.81 2.91
N THR A 123 7.14 -7.88 3.08
CA THR A 123 6.97 -9.11 2.30
C THR A 123 5.68 -9.84 2.66
N LEU A 124 5.34 -9.93 3.95
CA LEU A 124 4.07 -10.52 4.39
C LEU A 124 2.86 -9.75 3.86
N PHE A 125 2.92 -8.42 3.87
CA PHE A 125 1.90 -7.56 3.28
C PHE A 125 1.71 -7.88 1.79
N GLN A 126 2.81 -7.95 1.02
CA GLN A 126 2.78 -8.25 -0.41
C GLN A 126 2.22 -9.65 -0.70
N LEU A 127 2.49 -10.64 0.15
CA LEU A 127 1.99 -12.02 0.01
C LEU A 127 0.53 -12.18 0.44
N GLY A 128 0.12 -11.47 1.50
CA GLY A 128 -1.27 -11.48 1.99
C GLY A 128 -2.23 -10.69 1.10
N TRP A 129 -1.71 -9.75 0.30
CA TRP A 129 -2.48 -8.94 -0.65
C TRP A 129 -2.88 -9.74 -1.90
N ARG A 130 -3.97 -10.51 -1.81
CA ARG A 130 -4.43 -11.42 -2.88
C ARG A 130 -5.40 -10.79 -3.91
N ASN A 131 -5.80 -9.53 -3.71
CA ASN A 131 -6.77 -8.82 -4.59
C ASN A 131 -6.12 -7.94 -5.65
N ALA A 132 -4.90 -8.25 -6.10
CA ALA A 132 -4.31 -7.58 -7.26
C ALA A 132 -5.06 -8.00 -8.53
N SER A 133 -5.76 -7.06 -9.17
CA SER A 133 -6.34 -7.27 -10.50
C SER A 133 -5.22 -7.64 -11.48
N TRP A 134 -5.55 -8.56 -12.38
CA TRP A 134 -4.62 -9.19 -13.31
C TRP A 134 -3.90 -8.22 -14.28
N LYS A 135 -4.20 -6.92 -14.23
CA LYS A 135 -3.63 -5.89 -15.12
C LYS A 135 -2.82 -4.81 -14.41
N GLY A 136 -2.74 -4.74 -13.08
CA GLY A 136 -1.88 -3.73 -12.40
C GLY A 136 -2.29 -2.28 -12.67
N CYS A 137 -3.53 -2.05 -13.10
CA CYS A 137 -3.98 -0.76 -13.65
C CYS A 137 -4.77 0.08 -12.63
N ARG A 138 -5.06 -0.48 -11.45
CA ARG A 138 -5.87 0.21 -10.45
C ARG A 138 -5.00 1.02 -9.49
N LEU A 139 -5.52 2.16 -9.05
CA LEU A 139 -4.74 3.12 -8.26
C LEU A 139 -4.33 2.54 -6.90
N ASP A 140 -5.17 1.69 -6.30
CA ASP A 140 -4.93 0.96 -5.07
C ASP A 140 -3.77 -0.05 -5.21
N GLU A 141 -3.66 -0.76 -6.34
CA GLU A 141 -2.53 -1.67 -6.60
C GLU A 141 -1.22 -0.90 -6.75
N LEU A 142 -1.23 0.21 -7.50
CA LEU A 142 -0.05 1.05 -7.71
C LEU A 142 0.43 1.66 -6.39
N VAL A 143 -0.51 2.10 -5.54
CA VAL A 143 -0.19 2.65 -4.22
C VAL A 143 0.27 1.55 -3.26
N GLY A 144 -0.39 0.38 -3.24
CA GLY A 144 0.05 -0.77 -2.45
C GLY A 144 1.47 -1.23 -2.82
N LEU A 145 1.78 -1.33 -4.12
CA LEU A 145 3.12 -1.67 -4.61
C LEU A 145 4.15 -0.58 -4.25
N ALA A 146 3.78 0.70 -4.35
CA ALA A 146 4.66 1.81 -3.98
C ALA A 146 4.95 1.83 -2.47
N ILE A 147 3.95 1.51 -1.64
CA ILE A 147 4.09 1.31 -0.19
C ILE A 147 5.07 0.17 0.07
N PHE A 148 4.81 -1.02 -0.49
CA PHE A 148 5.69 -2.19 -0.36
C PHE A 148 7.13 -1.85 -0.70
N ARG A 149 7.37 -1.28 -1.89
CA ARG A 149 8.72 -0.98 -2.38
C ARG A 149 9.47 -0.03 -1.45
N ARG A 150 8.80 1.01 -0.93
CA ARG A 150 9.43 1.96 0.00
C ARG A 150 9.80 1.31 1.32
N PHE A 151 8.88 0.56 1.93
CA PHE A 151 9.16 -0.12 3.20
C PHE A 151 10.19 -1.23 3.04
N PHE A 152 10.17 -1.98 1.93
CA PHE A 152 11.18 -2.99 1.65
C PHE A 152 12.59 -2.40 1.50
N ILE A 153 12.74 -1.31 0.73
CA ILE A 153 14.04 -0.63 0.55
C ILE A 153 14.52 -0.05 1.88
N PHE A 154 13.63 0.61 2.63
CA PHE A 154 13.98 1.21 3.91
C PHE A 154 14.34 0.17 4.97
N GLY A 155 13.58 -0.93 5.05
CA GLY A 155 13.86 -2.06 5.94
C GLY A 155 15.18 -2.75 5.61
N SER A 156 15.45 -2.97 4.31
CA SER A 156 16.73 -3.49 3.83
C SER A 156 17.89 -2.58 4.22
N PHE A 157 17.74 -1.26 4.02
CA PHE A 157 18.75 -0.28 4.40
C PHE A 157 19.06 -0.33 5.89
N LEU A 158 18.04 -0.31 6.76
CA LEU A 158 18.23 -0.39 8.21
C LEU A 158 18.86 -1.72 8.66
N SER A 159 18.48 -2.84 8.04
CA SER A 159 19.06 -4.14 8.33
C SER A 159 20.54 -4.22 7.94
N LEU A 160 20.92 -3.61 6.80
CA LEU A 160 22.31 -3.56 6.35
C LEU A 160 23.15 -2.53 7.10
N LEU A 161 22.53 -1.49 7.66
CA LEU A 161 23.19 -0.47 8.48
C LEU A 161 23.98 -1.09 9.64
N TYR A 162 23.54 -2.24 10.13
CA TYR A 162 24.24 -3.04 11.13
C TYR A 162 25.69 -3.36 10.77
N PHE A 163 25.99 -3.64 9.50
CA PHE A 163 27.35 -3.96 9.05
C PHE A 163 28.24 -2.72 8.86
N ALA A 164 27.62 -1.54 8.78
CA ALA A 164 28.32 -0.29 8.50
C ALA A 164 28.65 0.51 9.78
N ILE A 165 27.94 0.25 10.90
CA ILE A 165 28.10 0.96 12.18
C ILE A 165 28.70 0.03 13.20
#